data_AF-A0A1N6KXN2-F1
#
_entry.id   AF-A0A1N6KXN2-F1
#
_cell.length_a   1.000
_cell.length_b   1.000
_cell.length_c   1.000
_cell.angle_alpha   90.00
_cell.angle_beta   90.00
_cell.angle_gamma   90.00
#
_symmetry.space_group_name_H-M   'P 1'
#
loop_
_entity.id
_entity.type
_entity.pdbx_description
1 polymer ?
#
loop_
_entity_poly.entity_id
_entity_poly.type
_entity_poly.pdbx_seq_one_letter_code
_entity_poly.pdbx_strand_id
1 'polypeptide(L)' 'MSKRKLTAAAKRARRERKRKYMMVFMNGKQVRVPRPQTIDGMPIDEYIVKNADPIWLHQNGHWEHITPPEDEFQTET' A
#
# COMPACT_ATOMS: atom_id res chain seq x y z
N MET A 1 36.54 -22.64 10.18
CA MET A 1 35.15 -22.98 9.75
C MET A 1 34.85 -22.25 8.44
N SER A 2 34.89 -22.94 7.29
CA SER A 2 34.62 -22.31 5.98
C SER A 2 33.12 -22.07 5.79
N LYS A 3 32.73 -20.85 5.42
CA LYS A 3 31.33 -20.49 5.18
C LYS A 3 30.86 -21.12 3.87
N ARG A 4 30.01 -22.15 3.95
CA ARG A 4 29.41 -22.78 2.77
C ARG A 4 28.65 -21.74 1.94
N LYS A 5 28.94 -21.68 0.63
CA LYS A 5 28.23 -20.79 -0.30
C LYS A 5 26.76 -21.20 -0.38
N LEU A 6 25.86 -20.22 -0.38
CA LEU A 6 24.43 -20.46 -0.57
C LEU A 6 24.16 -20.93 -2.01
N THR A 7 23.33 -21.96 -2.15
CA THR A 7 22.80 -22.42 -3.45
C THR A 7 21.94 -21.32 -4.10
N ALA A 8 21.76 -21.39 -5.43
CA ALA A 8 20.92 -20.44 -6.15
C ALA A 8 19.46 -20.44 -5.63
N ALA A 9 18.92 -21.62 -5.31
CA ALA A 9 17.60 -21.78 -4.72
C ALA A 9 17.48 -21.06 -3.36
N ALA A 10 18.48 -21.21 -2.48
CA ALA A 10 18.50 -20.53 -1.18
C ALA A 10 18.58 -19.00 -1.33
N LYS A 11 19.36 -18.51 -2.31
CA LYS A 11 19.42 -17.07 -2.63
C LYS A 11 18.07 -16.56 -3.12
N ARG A 12 17.38 -17.28 -4.01
CA ARG A 12 16.04 -16.93 -4.52
C ARG A 12 15.02 -16.87 -3.38
N ALA A 13 14.94 -17.91 -2.55
CA ALA A 13 14.03 -17.96 -1.41
C ALA A 13 14.29 -16.83 -0.40
N ARG A 14 15.55 -16.39 -0.23
CA ARG A 14 15.88 -15.23 0.60
C ARG A 14 15.37 -13.92 -0.01
N ARG A 15 15.49 -13.74 -1.33
CA ARG A 15 14.95 -12.55 -2.02
C ARG A 15 13.43 -12.50 -1.93
N GLU A 16 12.75 -13.61 -2.19
CA GLU A 16 11.28 -13.69 -2.12
C GLU A 16 10.77 -13.37 -0.70
N ARG A 17 11.41 -13.91 0.35
CA ARG A 17 11.09 -13.56 1.73
C ARG A 17 11.28 -12.08 2.03
N LYS A 18 12.36 -11.46 1.54
CA LYS A 18 12.61 -10.02 1.73
C LYS A 18 11.61 -9.13 0.99
N ARG A 19 11.09 -9.58 -0.16
CA ARG A 19 10.06 -8.87 -0.92
C ARG A 19 8.70 -8.97 -0.23
N LYS A 20 8.33 -10.14 0.28
CA LYS A 20 7.01 -10.38 0.89
C LYS A 20 6.89 -9.86 2.34
N TYR A 21 7.98 -9.88 3.10
CA TYR A 21 7.96 -9.56 4.53
C TYR A 21 9.01 -8.52 4.92
N MET A 22 8.72 -7.80 6.00
CA MET A 22 9.66 -6.92 6.70
C MET A 22 9.73 -7.29 8.18
N MET A 23 10.82 -6.90 8.83
CA MET A 23 10.95 -7.01 10.27
C MET A 23 10.60 -5.65 10.87
N VAL A 24 9.64 -5.63 11.77
CA VAL A 24 9.22 -4.44 12.52
C VAL A 24 9.43 -4.69 14.01
N PHE A 25 9.64 -3.62 14.76
CA PHE A 25 9.74 -3.70 16.21
C PHE A 25 8.36 -3.39 16.78
N MET A 26 7.70 -4.40 17.36
CA MET A 26 6.39 -4.26 18.01
C MET A 26 6.54 -4.65 19.47
N ASN A 27 6.21 -3.72 20.37
CA ASN A 27 6.16 -3.95 21.82
C ASN A 27 7.45 -4.58 22.39
N GLY A 28 8.62 -4.04 22.03
CA GLY A 28 9.91 -4.57 22.52
C GLY A 28 10.42 -5.82 21.78
N LYS A 29 9.68 -6.34 20.79
CA LYS A 29 10.02 -7.58 20.06
C LYS A 29 10.21 -7.33 18.58
N GLN A 30 11.20 -7.99 17.98
CA GLN A 30 11.36 -8.04 16.52
C GLN A 30 10.40 -9.07 15.93
N VAL A 31 9.41 -8.61 15.16
CA VAL A 31 8.36 -9.43 14.56
C VAL A 31 8.41 -9.33 13.04
N ARG A 32 8.18 -10.47 12.36
CA ARG A 32 8.09 -10.52 10.90
C ARG A 32 6.65 -10.28 10.46
N VAL A 33 6.42 -9.19 9.73
CA VAL A 33 5.10 -8.78 9.24
C VAL A 33 5.10 -8.73 7.71
N PRO A 34 3.99 -9.08 7.02
CA PRO A 34 3.86 -8.84 5.58
C PRO A 34 4.15 -7.38 5.25
N ARG A 35 4.82 -7.11 4.13
CA ARG A 35 5.00 -5.72 3.70
C ARG A 35 3.62 -5.15 3.33
N PRO A 36 3.26 -3.93 3.79
CA PRO A 36 2.07 -3.27 3.29
C PRO A 36 2.19 -3.15 1.77
N GLN A 37 1.08 -3.37 1.09
CA GLN A 37 1.05 -3.28 -0.36
C GLN A 37 1.10 -1.80 -0.75
N THR A 38 1.95 -1.50 -1.74
CA THR A 38 2.24 -0.14 -2.18
C THR A 38 2.16 -0.17 -3.70
N ILE A 39 1.31 0.65 -4.30
CA ILE A 39 1.17 0.80 -5.76
C ILE A 39 1.96 2.04 -6.16
N ASP A 40 2.92 1.90 -7.08
CA ASP A 40 3.81 2.99 -7.54
C ASP A 40 4.52 3.79 -6.43
N GLY A 41 4.83 3.13 -5.31
CA GLY A 41 5.47 3.79 -4.15
C GLY A 41 4.51 4.54 -3.23
N MET A 42 3.20 4.52 -3.52
CA MET A 42 2.12 5.07 -2.73
C MET A 42 1.33 3.97 -1.99
N PRO A 43 0.89 4.18 -0.73
CA PRO A 43 -0.01 3.24 -0.08
C PRO A 43 -1.29 3.07 -0.90
N ILE A 44 -1.89 1.86 -0.84
CA ILE A 44 -3.10 1.53 -1.62
C ILE A 44 -4.21 2.56 -1.39
N ASP A 45 -4.42 2.96 -0.13
CA ASP A 45 -5.52 3.86 0.22
C ASP A 45 -5.38 5.21 -0.49
N GLU A 46 -4.17 5.79 -0.50
CA GLU A 46 -3.90 7.03 -1.24
C GLU A 46 -4.02 6.84 -2.76
N TYR A 47 -3.59 5.69 -3.28
CA TYR A 47 -3.74 5.38 -4.70
C TYR A 47 -5.22 5.32 -5.11
N ILE A 48 -6.06 4.70 -4.28
CA ILE A 48 -7.50 4.61 -4.49
C ILE A 48 -8.12 6.00 -4.51
N VAL A 49 -7.84 6.84 -3.51
CA VAL A 49 -8.41 8.19 -3.43
C VAL A 49 -8.07 9.05 -4.64
N LYS A 50 -6.86 8.92 -5.18
CA LYS A 50 -6.41 9.72 -6.33
C LYS A 50 -6.96 9.25 -7.68
N ASN A 51 -7.26 7.96 -7.82
CA ASN A 51 -7.59 7.38 -9.13
C ASN A 51 -9.04 6.88 -9.23
N ALA A 52 -9.76 6.71 -8.12
CA ALA A 52 -11.10 6.15 -8.12
C ALA A 52 -12.16 7.19 -8.48
N ASP A 53 -13.15 6.76 -9.27
CA ASP A 53 -14.31 7.57 -9.57
C ASP A 53 -15.17 7.79 -8.31
N PRO A 54 -15.93 8.90 -8.22
CA PRO A 54 -16.82 9.16 -7.08
C PRO A 54 -17.84 8.04 -6.83
N ILE A 55 -18.29 7.36 -7.89
CA ILE A 55 -19.19 6.20 -7.80
C ILE A 55 -18.50 5.03 -7.09
N TRP A 56 -17.23 4.80 -7.41
CA TRP A 56 -16.45 3.73 -6.80
C TRP A 56 -16.21 4.03 -5.31
N LEU A 57 -15.84 5.28 -4.98
CA LEU A 57 -15.63 5.73 -3.61
C LEU A 57 -16.91 5.57 -2.78
N HIS A 58 -18.07 5.94 -3.35
CA HIS A 58 -19.38 5.75 -2.75
C HIS A 58 -19.67 4.28 -2.41
N GLN A 59 -19.49 3.38 -3.37
CA GLN A 59 -19.77 1.95 -3.18
C GLN A 59 -18.87 1.27 -2.15
N ASN A 60 -17.62 1.75 -2.01
CA ASN A 60 -16.64 1.18 -1.08
C ASN A 60 -16.56 1.93 0.26
N GLY A 61 -17.47 2.88 0.52
CA GLY A 61 -17.56 3.56 1.80
C GLY A 61 -16.57 4.71 2.02
N HIS A 62 -15.91 5.20 0.97
CA HIS A 62 -14.92 6.28 1.00
C HIS A 62 -15.55 7.66 0.81
N TRP A 63 -16.62 7.94 1.55
CA TRP A 63 -17.43 9.16 1.46
C TRP A 63 -16.64 10.44 1.72
N GLU A 64 -15.67 10.36 2.63
CA GLU A 64 -14.80 11.48 3.03
C GLU A 64 -13.99 12.05 1.85
N HIS A 65 -13.84 11.27 0.78
CA HIS A 65 -13.06 11.63 -0.40
C HIS A 65 -13.93 12.04 -1.60
N ILE A 66 -15.26 11.97 -1.46
CA ILE A 66 -16.17 12.45 -2.49
C ILE A 66 -16.22 13.96 -2.37
N THR A 67 -15.54 14.65 -3.28
CA THR A 67 -15.71 16.10 -3.41
C THR A 67 -17.14 16.34 -3.92
N PRO A 68 -17.98 17.10 -3.19
CA PRO A 68 -19.28 17.49 -3.73
C PRO A 68 -19.04 18.28 -5.02
N PRO A 69 -19.92 18.16 -6.04
CA PRO A 69 -19.86 19.07 -7.17
C PRO A 69 -19.92 20.49 -6.60
N GLU A 70 -18.94 21.31 -6.94
CA GLU A 70 -19.03 22.74 -6.65
C GLU A 70 -20.29 23.22 -7.37
N ASP A 71 -21.29 23.66 -6.61
CA ASP A 71 -22.48 24.24 -7.19
C ASP A 71 -22.03 25.48 -7.96
N GLU A 72 -21.92 25.35 -9.28
CA GLU A 72 -21.90 26.47 -10.22
C GLU A 72 -23.27 27.19 -10.12
N PHE A 73 -23.54 27.84 -8.99
CA PHE A 73 -24.55 28.87 -8.92
C PHE A 73 -24.02 30.04 -9.74
N GLN A 74 -24.24 29.95 -11.05
CA GLN A 74 -24.15 31.11 -11.94
C GLN A 74 -25.14 32.13 -11.41
N THR A 75 -24.63 33.08 -10.64
CA THR A 75 -25.36 34.30 -10.31
C THR A 75 -25.38 35.13 -11.58
N GLU A 76 -26.34 34.83 -12.47
CA GLU A 76 -26.71 35.74 -13.55
C GLU A 76 -27.07 37.10 -12.91
N THR A 77 -26.29 38.13 -13.23
CA THR A 77 -26.58 39.54 -12.90
C THR A 77 -26.71 40.33 -14.20
#